data_AF-A0A411YGI6-F1
#
_entry.id   AF-A0A411YGI6-F1
#
_cell.length_a   1.000
_cell.length_b   1.000
_cell.length_c   1.000
_cell.angle_alpha   90.00
_cell.angle_beta   90.00
_cell.angle_gamma   90.00
#
_symmetry.space_group_name_H-M   'P 1'
#
loop_
_entity.id
_entity.type
_entity.pdbx_description
1 polymer ?
#
loop_
_entity_poly.entity_id
_entity_poly.type
_entity_poly.pdbx_seq_one_letter_code
_entity_poly.pdbx_strand_id
1 'polypeptide(L)'
;MRWLRTLLRDLTGRRDGEFVGMLQGQVDCGISAAAWLRDAAAGDTGLDEALAEVRRVEAEADRTRDTLVAELNRSLTTPLDREDLMRLSRALDNVVDNLRDLADTLDAFRVSDPSGCVRPLDELWAGLNALHAVIGQLDGGSIAGLAAAARDAKRVSRVRVAFVEGLRELFTEPVTGDVLARRELLRRLDVVGLRLGEACDALADAALKRA
;
A
#
# COMPACT_ATOMS: atom_id res chain seq x y z
N MET A 1 30.40 -21.86 -11.26
CA MET A 1 30.72 -20.52 -10.70
C MET A 1 29.51 -19.70 -10.24
N ARG A 2 28.32 -19.84 -10.84
CA ARG A 2 27.12 -19.06 -10.44
C ARG A 2 26.56 -19.44 -9.06
N TRP A 3 26.60 -20.73 -8.69
CA TRP A 3 26.16 -21.25 -7.38
C TRP A 3 26.98 -20.72 -6.20
N LEU A 4 28.32 -20.65 -6.30
CA LEU A 4 29.19 -20.09 -5.27
C LEU A 4 28.92 -18.60 -4.99
N ARG A 5 28.60 -17.81 -6.02
CA ARG A 5 28.24 -16.39 -5.86
C ARG A 5 26.85 -16.19 -5.24
N THR A 6 25.93 -17.13 -5.41
CA THR A 6 24.64 -17.12 -4.71
C THR A 6 24.87 -17.45 -3.24
N LEU A 7 25.59 -18.52 -2.95
CA LEU A 7 25.88 -18.97 -1.59
C LEU A 7 26.64 -17.91 -0.76
N LEU A 8 27.63 -17.24 -1.36
CA LEU A 8 28.34 -16.13 -0.72
C LEU A 8 27.43 -14.93 -0.45
N ARG A 9 26.48 -14.60 -1.35
CA ARG A 9 25.53 -13.50 -1.12
C ARG A 9 24.56 -13.81 0.01
N ASP A 10 24.05 -15.03 0.04
CA ASP A 10 23.10 -15.53 1.05
C ASP A 10 23.73 -15.51 2.46
N LEU A 11 25.03 -15.80 2.57
CA LEU A 11 25.75 -15.81 3.85
C LEU A 11 26.22 -14.42 4.32
N THR A 12 26.25 -13.42 3.45
CA THR A 12 26.68 -12.04 3.77
C THR A 12 25.56 -11.10 4.22
N GLY A 13 24.30 -11.56 4.28
CA GLY A 13 23.13 -10.72 4.58
C GLY A 13 22.73 -9.76 3.45
N ARG A 14 23.46 -9.73 2.33
CA ARG A 14 23.18 -8.86 1.18
C ARG A 14 21.83 -9.14 0.52
N ARG A 15 21.36 -10.39 0.56
CA ARG A 15 20.04 -10.77 0.03
C ARG A 15 18.89 -10.25 0.89
N ASP A 16 19.08 -10.13 2.19
CA ASP A 16 18.05 -9.63 3.10
C ASP A 16 17.71 -8.19 2.75
N GLY A 17 18.72 -7.35 2.56
CA GLY A 17 18.55 -5.98 2.05
C GLY A 17 17.95 -5.89 0.65
N GLU A 18 18.18 -6.86 -0.24
CA GLU A 18 17.53 -6.93 -1.56
C GLU A 18 16.01 -7.20 -1.40
N PHE A 19 15.61 -8.11 -0.52
CA PHE A 19 14.19 -8.37 -0.24
C PHE A 19 13.50 -7.20 0.46
N VAL A 20 14.19 -6.56 1.42
CA VAL A 20 13.71 -5.33 2.07
C VAL A 20 13.48 -4.25 1.02
N GLY A 21 14.44 -4.04 0.11
CA GLY A 21 14.31 -3.09 -0.99
C GLY A 21 13.14 -3.39 -1.94
N MET A 22 12.90 -4.67 -2.27
CA MET A 22 11.74 -5.06 -3.10
C MET A 22 10.41 -4.81 -2.39
N LEU A 23 10.32 -5.07 -1.08
CA LEU A 23 9.13 -4.76 -0.29
C LEU A 23 8.90 -3.24 -0.18
N GLN A 24 9.96 -2.47 0.03
CA GLN A 24 9.90 -1.00 0.01
C GLN A 24 9.41 -0.49 -1.34
N GLY A 25 9.93 -1.01 -2.45
CA GLY A 25 9.47 -0.67 -3.80
C GLY A 25 7.98 -0.95 -4.04
N GLN A 26 7.43 -2.02 -3.46
CA GLN A 26 5.98 -2.27 -3.50
C GLN A 26 5.20 -1.22 -2.69
N VAL A 27 5.69 -0.81 -1.52
CA VAL A 27 5.05 0.26 -0.74
C VAL A 27 5.16 1.61 -1.46
N ASP A 28 6.29 1.91 -2.10
CA ASP A 28 6.52 3.14 -2.88
C ASP A 28 5.49 3.29 -4.00
N CYS A 29 5.09 2.17 -4.62
CA CYS A 29 3.99 2.17 -5.58
C CYS A 29 2.68 2.62 -4.92
N GLY A 30 2.34 2.08 -3.75
CA GLY A 30 1.17 2.52 -2.98
C GLY A 30 1.24 4.00 -2.59
N ILE A 31 2.39 4.47 -2.12
CA ILE A 31 2.62 5.89 -1.76
C ILE A 31 2.39 6.78 -2.98
N SER A 32 2.95 6.40 -4.13
CA SER A 32 2.83 7.15 -5.38
C SER A 32 1.39 7.20 -5.87
N ALA A 33 0.69 6.07 -5.90
CA ALA A 33 -0.71 6.01 -6.32
C ALA A 33 -1.62 6.84 -5.40
N ALA A 34 -1.44 6.76 -4.08
CA ALA A 34 -2.19 7.57 -3.12
C ALA A 34 -1.93 9.07 -3.29
N ALA A 35 -0.68 9.47 -3.55
CA ALA A 35 -0.31 10.86 -3.80
C ALA A 35 -0.96 11.40 -5.09
N TRP A 36 -0.86 10.69 -6.21
CA TRP A 36 -1.50 11.09 -7.47
C TRP A 36 -3.01 11.27 -7.33
N LEU A 37 -3.68 10.32 -6.67
CA LEU A 37 -5.12 10.40 -6.44
C LEU A 37 -5.50 11.53 -5.50
N ARG A 38 -4.67 11.80 -4.48
CA ARG A 38 -4.89 12.90 -3.54
C ARG A 38 -4.76 14.24 -4.25
N ASP A 39 -3.70 14.41 -5.02
CA ASP A 39 -3.40 15.66 -5.72
C ASP A 39 -4.49 15.92 -6.79
N ALA A 40 -5.00 14.87 -7.45
CA ALA A 40 -6.15 14.99 -8.36
C ALA A 40 -7.43 15.36 -7.61
N ALA A 41 -7.67 14.77 -6.43
CA ALA A 41 -8.81 15.08 -5.59
C ALA A 41 -8.78 16.52 -5.02
N ALA A 42 -7.58 17.06 -4.78
CA ALA A 42 -7.36 18.43 -4.34
C ALA A 42 -7.43 19.45 -5.49
N GLY A 43 -7.37 18.99 -6.74
CA GLY A 43 -7.31 19.85 -7.93
C GLY A 43 -5.90 20.36 -8.26
N ASP A 44 -4.85 19.78 -7.64
CA ASP A 44 -3.45 20.14 -7.85
C ASP A 44 -2.86 19.50 -9.13
N THR A 45 -3.49 18.44 -9.65
CA THR A 45 -3.16 17.81 -10.94
C THR A 45 -4.43 17.42 -11.71
N GLY A 46 -4.30 17.22 -13.02
CA GLY A 46 -5.41 16.78 -13.87
C GLY A 46 -5.78 15.33 -13.63
N LEU A 47 -7.09 15.02 -13.66
CA LEU A 47 -7.58 13.66 -13.46
C LEU A 47 -6.97 12.68 -14.46
N ASP A 48 -6.97 13.00 -15.76
CA ASP A 48 -6.43 12.12 -16.81
C ASP A 48 -4.95 11.76 -16.59
N GLU A 49 -4.15 12.73 -16.11
CA GLU A 49 -2.74 12.53 -15.80
C GLU A 49 -2.58 11.58 -14.59
N ALA A 50 -3.32 11.84 -13.50
CA ALA A 50 -3.31 10.98 -12.33
C ALA A 50 -3.75 9.54 -12.65
N LEU A 51 -4.78 9.36 -13.47
CA LEU A 51 -5.24 8.03 -13.89
C LEU A 51 -4.18 7.27 -14.70
N ALA A 52 -3.49 7.96 -15.62
CA ALA A 52 -2.41 7.36 -16.40
C ALA A 52 -1.24 6.94 -15.52
N GLU A 53 -0.85 7.78 -14.56
CA GLU A 53 0.23 7.50 -13.62
C GLU A 53 -0.12 6.38 -12.64
N VAL A 54 -1.34 6.33 -12.12
CA VAL A 54 -1.78 5.22 -11.24
C VAL A 54 -1.72 3.88 -11.98
N ARG A 55 -2.16 3.81 -13.25
CA ARG A 55 -2.02 2.59 -14.07
C ARG A 55 -0.57 2.21 -14.34
N ARG A 56 0.30 3.20 -14.56
CA ARG A 56 1.74 2.96 -14.73
C ARG A 56 2.37 2.41 -13.45
N VAL A 57 1.96 2.95 -12.30
CA VAL A 57 2.42 2.55 -10.96
C VAL A 57 1.96 1.14 -10.61
N GLU A 58 0.71 0.77 -10.91
CA GLU A 58 0.23 -0.61 -10.71
C GLU A 58 1.03 -1.62 -11.54
N ALA A 59 1.30 -1.32 -12.81
CA ALA A 59 2.13 -2.19 -13.64
C ALA A 59 3.57 -2.33 -13.10
N GLU A 60 4.08 -1.32 -12.38
CA GLU A 60 5.38 -1.39 -11.70
C GLU A 60 5.31 -2.22 -10.40
N ALA A 61 4.21 -2.13 -9.66
CA ALA A 61 3.98 -2.96 -8.48
C ALA A 61 3.96 -4.45 -8.85
N ASP A 62 3.24 -4.80 -9.93
CA ASP A 62 3.19 -6.16 -10.49
C ASP A 62 4.59 -6.67 -10.87
N ARG A 63 5.37 -5.87 -11.59
CA ARG A 63 6.76 -6.23 -11.96
C ARG A 63 7.65 -6.44 -10.75
N THR A 64 7.52 -5.58 -9.74
CA THR A 64 8.29 -5.68 -8.50
C THR A 64 7.92 -6.94 -7.73
N ARG A 65 6.64 -7.27 -7.67
CA ARG A 65 6.13 -8.50 -7.05
C ARG A 65 6.61 -9.75 -7.79
N ASP A 66 6.54 -9.77 -9.12
CA ASP A 66 7.04 -10.88 -9.93
C ASP A 66 8.54 -11.11 -9.70
N THR A 67 9.31 -10.02 -9.57
CA THR A 67 10.74 -10.07 -9.24
C THR A 67 10.96 -10.67 -7.85
N LEU A 68 10.20 -10.25 -6.85
CA LEU A 68 10.26 -10.79 -5.49
C LEU A 68 9.96 -12.29 -5.47
N VAL A 69 8.89 -12.72 -6.15
CA VAL A 69 8.51 -14.14 -6.26
C VAL A 69 9.60 -14.95 -6.96
N ALA A 70 10.16 -14.40 -8.05
CA ALA A 70 11.25 -15.04 -8.75
C ALA A 70 12.48 -15.21 -7.84
N GLU A 71 12.84 -14.19 -7.06
CA GLU A 71 13.99 -14.26 -6.16
C GLU A 71 13.77 -15.17 -4.95
N LEU A 72 12.56 -15.23 -4.39
CA LEU A 72 12.21 -16.19 -3.34
C LEU A 72 12.47 -17.65 -3.76
N ASN A 73 12.21 -17.99 -5.02
CA ASN A 73 12.43 -19.35 -5.56
C ASN A 73 13.90 -19.76 -5.68
N ARG A 74 14.84 -18.80 -5.60
CA ARG A 74 16.29 -18.99 -5.86
C ARG A 74 17.17 -18.54 -4.69
N SER A 75 16.58 -18.04 -3.61
CA SER A 75 17.27 -17.68 -2.36
C SER A 75 17.30 -18.87 -1.38
N LEU A 76 18.44 -19.12 -0.75
CA LEU A 76 18.54 -20.12 0.33
C LEU A 76 18.14 -19.53 1.69
N THR A 77 18.41 -18.25 1.91
CA THR A 77 18.06 -17.48 3.11
C THR A 77 17.15 -16.31 2.75
N THR A 78 16.34 -15.86 3.72
CA THR A 78 15.39 -14.75 3.58
C THR A 78 15.27 -14.01 4.93
N PRO A 79 14.94 -12.69 4.94
CA PRO A 79 14.89 -11.89 6.18
C PRO A 79 13.69 -12.25 7.07
N LEU A 80 12.67 -12.86 6.48
CA LEU A 80 11.47 -13.38 7.11
C LEU A 80 11.17 -14.75 6.50
N ASP A 81 10.28 -15.52 7.13
CA ASP A 81 9.78 -16.76 6.56
C ASP A 81 9.16 -16.49 5.18
N ARG A 82 9.42 -17.39 4.21
CA ARG A 82 8.97 -17.22 2.82
C ARG A 82 7.45 -17.03 2.71
N GLU A 83 6.69 -17.76 3.52
CA GLU A 83 5.23 -17.63 3.55
C GLU A 83 4.80 -16.23 3.99
N ASP A 84 5.50 -15.66 4.97
CA ASP A 84 5.21 -14.33 5.50
C ASP A 84 5.62 -13.23 4.50
N LEU A 85 6.74 -13.38 3.80
CA LEU A 85 7.12 -12.48 2.69
C LEU A 85 6.07 -12.50 1.56
N MET A 86 5.61 -13.68 1.18
CA MET A 86 4.55 -13.83 0.17
C MET A 86 3.23 -13.22 0.64
N ARG A 87 2.87 -13.39 1.92
CA ARG A 87 1.65 -12.82 2.50
C ARG A 87 1.72 -11.30 2.54
N LEU A 88 2.84 -10.75 2.99
CA LEU A 88 3.07 -9.30 3.03
C LEU A 88 3.04 -8.71 1.61
N SER A 89 3.79 -9.30 0.67
CA SER A 89 3.84 -8.82 -0.71
C SER A 89 2.46 -8.83 -1.36
N ARG A 90 1.66 -9.90 -1.18
CA ARG A 90 0.27 -9.95 -1.65
C ARG A 90 -0.62 -8.90 -0.98
N ALA A 91 -0.42 -8.62 0.29
CA ALA A 91 -1.21 -7.60 0.99
C ALA A 91 -0.88 -6.18 0.49
N LEU A 92 0.39 -5.90 0.19
CA LEU A 92 0.83 -4.63 -0.44
C LEU A 92 0.24 -4.45 -1.84
N ASP A 93 0.31 -5.51 -2.65
CA ASP A 93 -0.29 -5.60 -3.98
C ASP A 93 -1.80 -5.24 -3.96
N ASN A 94 -2.55 -5.85 -3.03
CA ASN A 94 -3.96 -5.55 -2.83
C ASN A 94 -4.22 -4.06 -2.53
N VAL A 95 -3.31 -3.35 -1.86
CA VAL A 95 -3.46 -1.91 -1.61
C VAL A 95 -3.36 -1.13 -2.92
N VAL A 96 -2.34 -1.42 -3.73
CA VAL A 96 -2.13 -0.75 -5.03
C VAL A 96 -3.29 -1.04 -5.98
N ASP A 97 -3.74 -2.30 -6.05
CA ASP A 97 -4.91 -2.70 -6.82
C ASP A 97 -6.18 -1.91 -6.43
N ASN A 98 -6.44 -1.75 -5.13
CA ASN A 98 -7.64 -1.02 -4.69
C ASN A 98 -7.51 0.50 -4.92
N LEU A 99 -6.29 1.05 -4.95
CA LEU A 99 -6.04 2.44 -5.38
C LEU A 99 -6.26 2.61 -6.89
N ARG A 100 -5.82 1.64 -7.72
CA ARG A 100 -6.16 1.61 -9.15
C ARG A 100 -7.67 1.53 -9.36
N ASP A 101 -8.36 0.65 -8.63
CA ASP A 101 -9.82 0.53 -8.73
C ASP A 101 -10.56 1.82 -8.32
N LEU A 102 -10.01 2.58 -7.36
CA LEU A 102 -10.51 3.91 -7.01
C LEU A 102 -10.35 4.89 -8.19
N ALA A 103 -9.18 4.88 -8.84
CA ALA A 103 -8.88 5.66 -10.03
C ALA A 103 -9.89 5.35 -11.17
N ASP A 104 -10.07 4.06 -11.48
CA ASP A 104 -10.99 3.64 -12.53
C ASP A 104 -12.46 4.00 -12.20
N THR A 105 -12.82 4.06 -10.91
CA THR A 105 -14.15 4.49 -10.47
C THR A 105 -14.35 5.99 -10.60
N LEU A 106 -13.33 6.80 -10.31
CA LEU A 106 -13.35 8.25 -10.54
C LEU A 106 -13.65 8.56 -12.01
N ASP A 107 -12.95 7.88 -12.93
CA ASP A 107 -13.13 8.01 -14.37
C ASP A 107 -14.52 7.55 -14.83
N ALA A 108 -14.88 6.31 -14.48
CA ALA A 108 -16.11 5.67 -14.93
C ALA A 108 -17.38 6.43 -14.51
N PHE A 109 -17.38 7.03 -13.32
CA PHE A 109 -18.53 7.77 -12.81
C PHE A 109 -18.50 9.26 -13.12
N ARG A 110 -17.42 9.78 -13.72
CA ARG A 110 -17.25 11.20 -14.05
C ARG A 110 -17.58 12.10 -12.88
N VAL A 111 -17.02 11.77 -11.71
CA VAL A 111 -17.33 12.49 -10.46
C VAL A 111 -16.94 13.94 -10.59
N SER A 112 -17.89 14.82 -10.28
CA SER A 112 -17.73 16.27 -10.50
C SER A 112 -16.83 16.93 -9.46
N ASP A 113 -16.90 16.46 -8.22
CA ASP A 113 -16.10 16.94 -7.10
C ASP A 113 -15.58 15.77 -6.23
N PRO A 114 -14.34 15.30 -6.47
CA PRO A 114 -13.72 14.27 -5.65
C PRO A 114 -13.09 14.76 -4.34
N SER A 115 -13.26 16.03 -3.93
CA SER A 115 -12.56 16.64 -2.77
C SER A 115 -12.74 15.88 -1.44
N GLY A 116 -13.87 15.20 -1.25
CA GLY A 116 -14.10 14.33 -0.09
C GLY A 116 -13.10 13.16 0.04
N CYS A 117 -12.36 12.84 -1.03
CA CYS A 117 -11.33 11.81 -1.05
C CYS A 117 -9.99 12.27 -0.44
N VAL A 118 -9.74 13.57 -0.34
CA VAL A 118 -8.42 14.12 0.07
C VAL A 118 -8.03 13.61 1.46
N ARG A 119 -8.90 13.78 2.45
CA ARG A 119 -8.62 13.38 3.84
C ARG A 119 -8.33 11.88 4.03
N PRO A 120 -9.16 10.94 3.52
CA PRO A 120 -8.83 9.52 3.63
C PRO A 120 -7.56 9.16 2.84
N LEU A 121 -7.29 9.79 1.69
CA LEU A 121 -6.04 9.57 0.94
C LEU A 121 -4.80 10.07 1.70
N ASP A 122 -4.90 11.18 2.43
CA ASP A 122 -3.81 11.65 3.31
C ASP A 122 -3.50 10.65 4.43
N GLU A 123 -4.54 10.08 5.06
CA GLU A 123 -4.34 9.07 6.09
C GLU A 123 -3.75 7.76 5.53
N LEU A 124 -4.16 7.36 4.33
CA LEU A 124 -3.56 6.23 3.61
C LEU A 124 -2.10 6.48 3.26
N TRP A 125 -1.80 7.64 2.68
CA TRP A 125 -0.44 8.05 2.33
C TRP A 125 0.47 8.08 3.56
N ALA A 126 -0.02 8.62 4.67
CA ALA A 126 0.74 8.66 5.93
C ALA A 126 0.97 7.26 6.52
N GLY A 127 0.00 6.34 6.38
CA GLY A 127 0.12 4.96 6.84
C GLY A 127 1.09 4.14 5.98
N LEU A 128 1.05 4.32 4.65
CA LEU A 128 1.99 3.72 3.71
C LEU A 128 3.43 4.20 3.97
N ASN A 129 3.66 5.49 4.20
CA ASN A 129 4.99 6.00 4.58
C ASN A 129 5.50 5.42 5.90
N ALA A 130 4.61 5.27 6.88
CA ALA A 130 4.96 4.61 8.15
C ALA A 130 5.32 3.14 7.91
N LEU A 131 4.53 2.40 7.13
CA LEU A 131 4.81 1.00 6.78
C LEU A 131 6.15 0.85 6.05
N HIS A 132 6.43 1.71 5.07
CA HIS A 132 7.71 1.77 4.36
C HIS A 132 8.89 1.94 5.32
N ALA A 133 8.77 2.84 6.30
CA ALA A 133 9.82 3.07 7.29
C ALA A 133 10.05 1.86 8.21
N VAL A 134 8.99 1.10 8.56
CA VAL A 134 9.11 -0.13 9.35
C VAL A 134 9.79 -1.24 8.56
N ILE A 135 9.43 -1.42 7.27
CA ILE A 135 10.06 -2.41 6.40
C ILE A 135 11.57 -2.15 6.27
N GLY A 136 11.98 -0.88 6.12
CA GLY A 136 13.40 -0.50 6.06
C GLY A 136 14.21 -0.83 7.32
N GLN A 137 13.56 -1.18 8.43
CA GLN A 137 14.22 -1.55 9.70
C GLN A 137 14.28 -3.08 9.91
N LEU A 138 13.83 -3.90 8.97
CA LEU A 138 13.81 -5.36 9.13
C LEU A 138 15.19 -5.98 9.42
N ASP A 139 16.26 -5.40 8.88
CA ASP A 139 17.63 -5.93 9.01
C ASP A 139 18.29 -5.61 10.37
N GLY A 140 17.72 -4.73 11.20
CA GLY A 140 18.36 -4.26 12.43
C GLY A 140 17.43 -3.86 13.58
N GLY A 141 16.12 -3.83 13.35
CA GLY A 141 15.13 -3.47 14.35
C GLY A 141 14.88 -4.58 15.38
N SER A 142 14.51 -4.18 16.61
CA SER A 142 14.03 -5.12 17.62
C SER A 142 12.66 -5.66 17.23
N ILE A 143 12.43 -6.97 17.44
CA ILE A 143 11.19 -7.67 17.06
C ILE A 143 9.94 -6.96 17.63
N ALA A 144 9.95 -6.66 18.92
CA ALA A 144 8.83 -5.99 19.59
C ALA A 144 8.60 -4.57 19.04
N GLY A 145 9.67 -3.83 18.73
CA GLY A 145 9.60 -2.48 18.16
C GLY A 145 9.00 -2.49 16.76
N LEU A 146 9.45 -3.42 15.90
CA LEU A 146 8.94 -3.59 14.54
C LEU A 146 7.45 -3.94 14.54
N ALA A 147 7.04 -4.91 15.38
CA ALA A 147 5.65 -5.31 15.45
C ALA A 147 4.72 -4.22 16.01
N ALA A 148 5.19 -3.40 16.97
CA ALA A 148 4.42 -2.25 17.46
C ALA A 148 4.29 -1.18 16.37
N ALA A 149 5.39 -0.80 15.73
CA ALA A 149 5.40 0.23 14.70
C ALA A 149 4.56 -0.17 13.47
N ALA A 150 4.58 -1.45 13.07
CA ALA A 150 3.71 -1.96 12.00
C ALA A 150 2.23 -1.80 12.36
N ARG A 151 1.82 -2.08 13.62
CA ARG A 151 0.43 -1.89 14.05
C ARG A 151 0.01 -0.42 14.05
N ASP A 152 0.91 0.47 14.44
CA ASP A 152 0.66 1.92 14.43
C ASP A 152 0.52 2.47 12.99
N ALA A 153 1.22 1.87 12.02
CA ALA A 153 1.14 2.25 10.60
C ALA A 153 -0.23 1.99 9.95
N LYS A 154 -1.05 1.09 10.52
CA LYS A 154 -2.36 0.69 9.96
C LYS A 154 -3.26 1.87 9.61
N ARG A 155 -3.35 2.85 10.51
CA ARG A 155 -4.26 4.01 10.44
C ARG A 155 -5.74 3.70 10.07
N VAL A 156 -6.18 2.45 10.12
CA VAL A 156 -7.53 1.99 9.73
C VAL A 156 -8.62 2.82 10.43
N SER A 157 -8.48 3.06 11.73
CA SER A 157 -9.44 3.88 12.49
C SER A 157 -9.51 5.32 11.98
N ARG A 158 -8.41 5.90 11.51
CA ARG A 158 -8.35 7.27 10.98
C ARG A 158 -9.01 7.35 9.61
N VAL A 159 -8.71 6.40 8.73
CA VAL A 159 -9.38 6.27 7.42
C VAL A 159 -10.89 6.06 7.62
N ARG A 160 -11.29 5.21 8.57
CA ARG A 160 -12.69 4.97 8.92
C ARG A 160 -13.39 6.23 9.43
N VAL A 161 -12.72 7.02 10.27
CA VAL A 161 -13.26 8.31 10.73
C VAL A 161 -13.49 9.25 9.55
N ALA A 162 -12.51 9.40 8.66
CA ALA A 162 -12.63 10.23 7.46
C ALA A 162 -13.77 9.76 6.53
N PHE A 163 -13.93 8.44 6.36
CA PHE A 163 -15.07 7.86 5.64
C PHE A 163 -16.42 8.25 6.25
N VAL A 164 -16.58 8.09 7.57
CA VAL A 164 -17.83 8.42 8.27
C VAL A 164 -18.14 9.91 8.20
N GLU A 165 -17.14 10.77 8.33
CA GLU A 165 -17.32 12.23 8.20
C GLU A 165 -17.74 12.62 6.78
N GLY A 166 -17.07 12.08 5.75
CA GLY A 166 -17.45 12.32 4.35
C GLY A 166 -18.87 11.84 4.04
N LEU A 167 -19.29 10.69 4.59
CA LEU A 167 -20.69 10.26 4.49
C LEU A 167 -21.63 11.23 5.20
N ARG A 168 -21.26 11.73 6.38
CA ARG A 168 -22.12 12.64 7.16
C ARG A 168 -22.40 13.92 6.39
N GLU A 169 -21.40 14.45 5.68
CA GLU A 169 -21.53 15.61 4.81
C GLU A 169 -22.42 15.30 3.61
N LEU A 170 -22.13 14.21 2.91
CA LEU A 170 -22.86 13.77 1.72
C LEU A 170 -24.36 13.54 1.98
N PHE A 171 -24.72 13.02 3.16
CA PHE A 171 -26.12 12.76 3.53
C PHE A 171 -26.92 14.03 3.85
N THR A 172 -26.31 15.21 3.82
CA THR A 172 -27.03 16.50 3.88
C THR A 172 -27.52 16.96 2.51
N GLU A 173 -27.01 16.36 1.42
CA GLU A 173 -27.34 16.71 0.04
C GLU A 173 -28.54 15.89 -0.48
N PRO A 174 -29.29 16.39 -1.49
CA PRO A 174 -30.28 15.60 -2.19
C PRO A 174 -29.66 14.36 -2.86
N VAL A 175 -30.36 13.23 -2.82
CA VAL A 175 -29.87 11.99 -3.46
C VAL A 175 -29.86 12.16 -4.98
N THR A 176 -28.65 12.30 -5.54
CA THR A 176 -28.38 12.41 -6.98
C THR A 176 -27.41 11.33 -7.43
N GLY A 177 -27.25 11.15 -8.75
CA GLY A 177 -26.25 10.22 -9.29
C GLY A 177 -24.82 10.57 -8.85
N ASP A 178 -24.48 11.86 -8.79
CA ASP A 178 -23.17 12.34 -8.33
C ASP A 178 -22.95 12.04 -6.84
N VAL A 179 -23.97 12.23 -6.00
CA VAL A 179 -23.93 11.85 -4.57
C VAL A 179 -23.68 10.34 -4.42
N LEU A 180 -24.35 9.50 -5.20
CA LEU A 180 -24.12 8.06 -5.17
C LEU A 180 -22.70 7.69 -5.62
N ALA A 181 -22.16 8.38 -6.61
CA ALA A 181 -20.79 8.19 -7.08
C ALA A 181 -19.76 8.57 -6.01
N ARG A 182 -19.89 9.76 -5.39
CA ARG A 182 -19.03 10.21 -4.28
C ARG A 182 -19.09 9.27 -3.07
N ARG A 183 -20.27 8.74 -2.73
CA ARG A 183 -20.40 7.69 -1.71
C ARG A 183 -19.58 6.44 -2.04
N GLU A 184 -19.60 6.00 -3.29
CA GLU A 184 -18.88 4.80 -3.70
C GLU A 184 -17.36 5.02 -3.64
N LEU A 185 -16.87 6.21 -4.00
CA LEU A 185 -15.45 6.57 -3.81
C LEU A 185 -15.05 6.46 -2.33
N LEU A 186 -15.83 7.06 -1.43
CA LEU A 186 -15.61 6.98 0.01
C LEU A 186 -15.59 5.52 0.50
N ARG A 187 -16.50 4.67 0.01
CA ARG A 187 -16.50 3.24 0.34
C ARG A 187 -15.22 2.55 -0.12
N ARG A 188 -14.78 2.80 -1.35
CA ARG A 188 -13.55 2.19 -1.88
C ARG A 188 -12.34 2.60 -1.05
N LEU A 189 -12.26 3.85 -0.62
CA LEU A 189 -11.20 4.34 0.27
C LEU A 189 -11.20 3.63 1.64
N ASP A 190 -12.37 3.36 2.20
CA ASP A 190 -12.48 2.56 3.42
C ASP A 190 -11.96 1.12 3.21
N VAL A 191 -12.21 0.53 2.03
CA VAL A 191 -11.64 -0.78 1.65
C VAL A 191 -10.11 -0.71 1.51
N VAL A 192 -9.57 0.34 0.87
CA VAL A 192 -8.10 0.53 0.79
C VAL A 192 -7.51 0.62 2.20
N GLY A 193 -8.18 1.32 3.12
CA GLY A 193 -7.79 1.38 4.53
C GLY A 193 -7.70 0.01 5.19
N LEU A 194 -8.68 -0.87 4.94
CA LEU A 194 -8.65 -2.25 5.40
C LEU A 194 -7.47 -3.05 4.81
N ARG A 195 -7.18 -2.89 3.51
CA ARG A 195 -6.03 -3.55 2.86
C ARG A 195 -4.68 -3.10 3.41
N LEU A 196 -4.53 -1.80 3.69
CA LEU A 196 -3.34 -1.30 4.38
C LEU A 196 -3.21 -1.92 5.78
N GLY A 197 -4.34 -2.06 6.48
CA GLY A 197 -4.42 -2.77 7.75
C GLY A 197 -3.90 -4.21 7.67
N GLU A 198 -4.34 -4.97 6.66
CA GLU A 198 -3.91 -6.34 6.40
C GLU A 198 -2.40 -6.44 6.11
N ALA A 199 -1.84 -5.51 5.34
CA ALA A 199 -0.39 -5.46 5.07
C ALA A 199 0.43 -5.21 6.34
N CYS A 200 -0.05 -4.29 7.18
CA CYS A 200 0.57 -3.99 8.47
C CYS A 200 0.48 -5.20 9.44
N ASP A 201 -0.65 -5.91 9.45
CA ASP A 201 -0.80 -7.14 10.23
C ASP A 201 0.13 -8.25 9.75
N ALA A 202 0.23 -8.46 8.44
CA ALA A 202 1.14 -9.43 7.86
C ALA A 202 2.60 -9.16 8.29
N LEU A 203 3.02 -7.89 8.29
CA LEU A 203 4.35 -7.50 8.77
C LEU A 203 4.52 -7.70 10.27
N ALA A 204 3.53 -7.31 11.09
CA ALA A 204 3.60 -7.46 12.54
C ALA A 204 3.69 -8.92 12.97
N ASP A 205 2.90 -9.79 12.34
CA ASP A 205 2.91 -11.24 12.59
C ASP A 205 4.23 -11.87 12.14
N ALA A 206 4.75 -11.47 10.98
CA ALA A 206 6.05 -11.93 10.48
C ALA A 206 7.19 -11.52 11.43
N ALA A 207 7.18 -10.28 11.91
CA ALA A 207 8.18 -9.78 12.84
C ALA A 207 8.18 -10.58 14.15
N LEU A 208 7.01 -10.92 14.69
CA LEU A 208 6.89 -11.69 15.93
C LEU A 208 7.38 -13.13 15.80
N LYS A 209 7.24 -13.76 14.62
CA LYS A 209 7.72 -15.13 14.38
C LYS A 209 9.24 -15.25 14.28
N ARG A 210 9.94 -14.12 14.06
CA ARG A 210 11.40 -14.06 14.06
C ARG A 210 12.01 -14.28 15.46
N ALA A 211 11.19 -14.36 16.51
CA ALA A 211 11.58 -14.54 17.91
C ALA A 211 11.99 -15.96 18.28
#